data_AF-A0A7C1VA18-F1
#
_entry.id   AF-A0A7C1VA18-F1
#
_cell.length_a   1.000
_cell.length_b   1.000
_cell.length_c   1.000
_cell.angle_alpha   90.00
_cell.angle_beta   90.00
_cell.angle_gamma   90.00
#
_symmetry.space_group_name_H-M   'P 1'
#
loop_
_entity.id
_entity.type
_entity.pdbx_description
1 polymer ?
#
loop_
_entity_poly.entity_id
_entity_poly.type
_entity_poly.pdbx_seq_one_letter_code
_entity_poly.pdbx_strand_id
1 'polypeptide(L)'
;MRERNIVMRERNIVHLDLDTFFVSVERLKDSSLEGKPILIGGMSDRGVVASCSYEARLYGVHSAMPMKMARNLCEDAIIIRGDMEMYTKYSRMVTDIIAEESPLYEKASVDEHYIDISGMDQFFGCMKWTRELKQKILHHTGLPISYGLSVNKTVSKIAAGEAKPNGELEVIHKQVIPFLSPLSIKKIPMIGDKTYHLLRSMGIQYIRTLQLMPVEMMEKVLGKNGQVVWKKANGIDTSPVKPYSEQKSMGTERTFEKDSIDVVHLKELLVSMVEKLAYQLRKKQKLTACITVKIRYSNFDTHTLQKRIPYTSLDHVLIATAKELFDRLYKRRILIRLIGVRFSHLVGGVQQLDLFEDTPEMIRLYLALDKLRYRYGRKSVLRAVGISNREKMKEEEEDAEDRPLPSDIEQRASWQMGGSTFKRLWKINRPDYLTGNRT
;
A
#
# COMPACT_ATOMS: atom_id res chain seq x y z
N MET A 1 -18.16 25.87 39.49
CA MET A 1 -17.92 24.57 38.81
C MET A 1 -16.43 24.45 38.57
N ARG A 2 -15.75 23.53 39.26
CA ARG A 2 -14.29 23.36 39.19
C ARG A 2 -13.92 22.83 37.80
N GLU A 3 -13.16 23.61 37.04
CA GLU A 3 -12.41 23.12 35.89
C GLU A 3 -11.55 21.95 36.37
N ARG A 4 -11.85 20.76 35.87
CA ARG A 4 -11.01 19.59 36.11
C ARG A 4 -9.68 19.90 35.43
N ASN A 5 -8.67 20.23 36.23
CA ASN A 5 -7.27 20.08 35.86
C ASN A 5 -7.10 18.66 35.30
N ILE A 6 -7.14 18.53 33.97
CA ILE A 6 -6.61 17.35 33.31
C ILE A 6 -5.12 17.45 33.56
N VAL A 7 -4.66 16.80 34.62
CA VAL A 7 -3.25 16.47 34.79
C VAL A 7 -2.91 15.71 33.51
N MET A 8 -2.26 16.39 32.57
CA MET A 8 -1.72 15.78 31.36
C MET A 8 -0.70 14.77 31.85
N ARG A 9 -1.13 13.52 32.02
CA ARG A 9 -0.26 12.39 32.34
C ARG A 9 0.91 12.47 31.39
N GLU A 10 2.14 12.47 31.91
CA GLU A 10 3.33 12.41 31.07
C GLU A 10 3.22 11.18 30.19
N ARG A 11 3.10 11.41 28.88
CA ARG A 11 2.96 10.35 27.89
C ARG A 11 4.34 9.99 27.38
N ASN A 12 4.58 8.69 27.22
CA ASN A 12 5.79 8.17 26.61
C ASN A 12 5.39 7.37 25.38
N ILE A 13 5.59 7.99 24.21
CA ILE A 13 5.23 7.43 22.92
C ILE A 13 6.50 7.07 22.18
N VAL A 14 6.59 5.81 21.78
CA VAL A 14 7.63 5.31 20.88
C VAL A 14 7.08 5.32 19.46
N HIS A 15 7.88 5.77 18.50
CA HIS A 15 7.67 5.49 17.08
C HIS A 15 8.78 4.57 16.61
N LEU A 16 8.43 3.34 16.22
CA LEU A 16 9.31 2.36 15.61
C LEU A 16 9.16 2.45 14.09
N ASP A 17 10.28 2.42 13.37
CA ASP A 17 10.32 2.53 11.92
C ASP A 17 11.46 1.66 11.36
N LEU A 18 11.10 0.66 10.53
CA LEU A 18 12.07 -0.25 9.93
C LEU A 18 12.91 0.48 8.88
N ASP A 19 14.24 0.33 8.98
CA ASP A 19 15.16 1.04 8.11
C ASP A 19 15.15 0.44 6.71
N THR A 20 14.88 1.29 5.71
CA THR A 20 14.79 0.90 4.29
C THR A 20 14.06 -0.43 4.08
N PHE A 21 12.91 -0.61 4.75
CA PHE A 21 12.28 -1.92 5.01
C PHE A 21 12.36 -2.94 3.85
N PHE A 22 11.87 -2.57 2.65
CA PHE A 22 11.89 -3.50 1.53
C PHE A 22 13.31 -3.91 1.12
N VAL A 23 14.28 -2.99 1.14
CA VAL A 23 15.68 -3.27 0.81
C VAL A 23 16.30 -4.19 1.85
N SER A 24 16.03 -3.93 3.14
CA SER A 24 16.50 -4.77 4.23
C SER A 24 15.96 -6.19 4.14
N VAL A 25 14.69 -6.37 3.70
CA VAL A 25 14.13 -7.70 3.44
C VAL A 25 14.82 -8.41 2.27
N GLU A 26 15.15 -7.70 1.19
CA GLU A 26 15.92 -8.29 0.07
C GLU A 26 17.35 -8.66 0.49
N ARG A 27 18.01 -7.83 1.32
CA ARG A 27 19.36 -8.12 1.86
C ARG A 27 19.40 -9.35 2.76
N LEU A 28 18.31 -9.63 3.50
CA LEU A 28 18.20 -10.88 4.27
C LEU A 28 18.15 -12.13 3.39
N LYS A 29 17.72 -11.99 2.13
CA LYS A 29 17.66 -13.09 1.17
C LYS A 29 18.97 -13.26 0.40
N ASP A 30 19.61 -12.15 0.07
CA ASP A 30 20.85 -12.12 -0.70
C ASP A 30 21.84 -11.13 -0.07
N SER A 31 22.82 -11.68 0.65
CA SER A 31 23.86 -10.90 1.32
C SER A 31 24.80 -10.19 0.33
N SER A 32 24.82 -10.57 -0.95
CA SER A 32 25.61 -9.87 -1.97
C SER A 32 25.09 -8.46 -2.27
N LEU A 33 23.89 -8.13 -1.79
CA LEU A 33 23.25 -6.82 -1.90
C LEU A 33 23.71 -5.82 -0.82
N GLU A 34 24.48 -6.26 0.17
CA GLU A 34 24.96 -5.38 1.25
C GLU A 34 25.90 -4.29 0.71
N GLY A 35 25.70 -3.04 1.14
CA GLY A 35 26.51 -1.90 0.70
C GLY A 35 26.31 -1.46 -0.76
N LYS A 36 25.39 -2.07 -1.51
CA LYS A 36 25.11 -1.70 -2.91
C LYS A 36 23.90 -0.76 -3.02
N PRO A 37 23.89 0.16 -3.99
CA PRO A 37 22.72 0.97 -4.31
C PRO A 37 21.60 0.09 -4.86
N ILE A 38 20.43 0.10 -4.19
CA ILE A 38 19.29 -0.75 -4.56
C ILE A 38 18.03 0.10 -4.71
N LEU A 39 17.28 -0.18 -5.78
CA LEU A 39 15.97 0.39 -6.06
C LEU A 39 14.92 -0.71 -6.11
N ILE A 40 13.88 -0.58 -5.31
CA ILE A 40 12.74 -1.50 -5.35
C ILE A 40 11.56 -0.79 -5.98
N GLY A 41 10.98 -1.37 -7.03
CA GLY A 41 9.82 -0.77 -7.69
C GLY A 41 9.43 -1.46 -8.98
N GLY A 42 8.60 -0.78 -9.77
CA GLY A 42 8.25 -1.24 -11.11
C GLY A 42 9.41 -1.03 -12.08
N MET A 43 9.74 -2.06 -12.86
CA MET A 43 10.81 -2.02 -13.88
C MET A 43 10.45 -1.17 -15.11
N SER A 44 9.16 -0.84 -15.30
CA SER A 44 8.71 -0.05 -16.44
C SER A 44 9.13 1.41 -16.30
N ASP A 45 9.24 2.11 -17.44
CA ASP A 45 9.57 3.54 -17.48
C ASP A 45 8.56 4.43 -16.75
N ARG A 46 7.35 3.92 -16.53
CA ARG A 46 6.27 4.57 -15.77
C ARG A 46 6.22 4.11 -14.31
N GLY A 47 7.12 3.22 -13.91
CA GLY A 47 7.31 2.77 -12.54
C GLY A 47 7.82 3.89 -11.66
N VAL A 48 7.62 3.71 -10.35
CA VAL A 48 8.17 4.58 -9.31
C VAL A 48 8.98 3.74 -8.35
N VAL A 49 9.96 4.36 -7.72
CA VAL A 49 10.74 3.79 -6.63
C VAL A 49 9.80 3.62 -5.43
N ALA A 50 9.50 2.38 -5.05
CA ALA A 50 8.76 2.06 -3.84
C ALA A 50 9.63 2.24 -2.59
N SER A 51 10.87 1.73 -2.65
CA SER A 51 11.90 1.92 -1.63
C SER A 51 13.29 1.97 -2.28
N CYS A 52 14.24 2.61 -1.62
CA CYS A 52 15.64 2.70 -2.06
C CYS A 52 16.58 2.56 -0.87
N SER A 53 17.78 2.05 -1.12
CA SER A 53 18.81 1.87 -0.11
C SER A 53 19.42 3.22 0.32
N TYR A 54 20.13 3.25 1.45
CA TYR A 54 20.81 4.48 1.89
C TYR A 54 21.88 4.94 0.91
N GLU A 55 22.57 4.01 0.27
CA GLU A 55 23.59 4.27 -0.75
C GLU A 55 22.96 4.95 -1.97
N ALA A 56 21.78 4.51 -2.41
CA ALA A 56 21.04 5.16 -3.49
C ALA A 56 20.55 6.58 -3.11
N ARG A 57 20.22 6.81 -1.82
CA ARG A 57 19.81 8.14 -1.34
C ARG A 57 20.91 9.19 -1.42
N LEU A 58 22.20 8.79 -1.38
CA LEU A 58 23.33 9.70 -1.55
C LEU A 58 23.33 10.37 -2.93
N TYR A 59 22.82 9.67 -3.95
CA TYR A 59 22.64 10.19 -5.30
C TYR A 59 21.35 11.03 -5.47
N GLY A 60 20.64 11.31 -4.37
CA GLY A 60 19.39 12.06 -4.38
C GLY A 60 18.15 11.22 -4.72
N VAL A 61 18.28 9.90 -4.87
CA VAL A 61 17.13 9.02 -5.09
C VAL A 61 16.26 8.95 -3.84
N HIS A 62 14.93 8.98 -4.01
CA HIS A 62 13.98 8.86 -2.92
C HIS A 62 12.73 8.07 -3.32
N SER A 63 11.98 7.58 -2.34
CA SER A 63 10.68 6.93 -2.59
C SER A 63 9.73 7.85 -3.35
N ALA A 64 8.86 7.26 -4.16
CA ALA A 64 7.95 7.89 -5.12
C ALA A 64 8.62 8.65 -6.28
N MET A 65 9.95 8.65 -6.40
CA MET A 65 10.65 9.16 -7.58
C MET A 65 10.35 8.28 -8.81
N PRO A 66 10.18 8.86 -10.01
CA PRO A 66 10.07 8.08 -11.25
C PRO A 66 11.30 7.18 -11.46
N MET A 67 11.09 5.91 -11.80
CA MET A 67 12.19 4.93 -11.93
C MET A 67 13.21 5.36 -12.99
N LYS A 68 12.76 5.95 -14.09
CA LYS A 68 13.63 6.52 -15.13
C LYS A 68 14.57 7.59 -14.58
N MET A 69 14.08 8.48 -13.72
CA MET A 69 14.90 9.52 -13.11
C MET A 69 15.87 8.92 -12.09
N ALA A 70 15.42 7.95 -11.28
CA ALA A 70 16.26 7.27 -10.31
C ALA A 70 17.44 6.54 -10.97
N ARG A 71 17.22 5.87 -12.11
CA ARG A 71 18.29 5.24 -12.91
C ARG A 71 19.31 6.26 -13.43
N ASN A 72 18.84 7.41 -13.90
CA ASN A 72 19.75 8.45 -14.39
C ASN A 72 20.58 9.09 -13.26
N LEU A 73 20.06 9.11 -12.03
CA LEU A 73 20.80 9.62 -10.86
C LEU A 73 21.79 8.59 -10.32
N CYS A 74 21.47 7.31 -10.43
CA CYS A 74 22.29 6.21 -9.92
C CYS A 74 22.29 5.06 -10.94
N GLU A 75 23.20 5.14 -11.91
CA GLU A 75 23.26 4.20 -13.04
C GLU A 75 23.64 2.78 -12.60
N ASP A 76 24.48 2.67 -11.57
CA ASP A 76 24.92 1.38 -10.98
C ASP A 76 23.88 0.73 -10.06
N ALA A 77 22.68 1.32 -9.93
CA ALA A 77 21.70 0.83 -8.97
C ALA A 77 21.06 -0.50 -9.40
N ILE A 78 21.06 -1.47 -8.49
CA ILE A 78 20.40 -2.76 -8.69
C ILE A 78 18.90 -2.58 -8.54
N ILE A 79 18.13 -2.94 -9.57
CA ILE A 79 16.68 -2.79 -9.55
C ILE A 79 16.03 -4.14 -9.27
N ILE A 80 15.25 -4.19 -8.19
CA ILE A 80 14.57 -5.41 -7.75
C ILE A 80 13.05 -5.20 -7.87
N ARG A 81 12.39 -6.17 -8.52
CA ARG A 81 10.93 -6.24 -8.53
C ARG A 81 10.47 -6.75 -7.16
N GLY A 82 9.92 -5.86 -6.35
CA GLY A 82 9.64 -6.20 -4.96
C GLY A 82 8.57 -7.27 -4.75
N ASP A 83 8.78 -8.14 -3.75
CA ASP A 83 7.86 -9.19 -3.32
C ASP A 83 6.97 -8.73 -2.15
N MET A 84 5.77 -8.26 -2.50
CA MET A 84 4.80 -7.78 -1.51
C MET A 84 4.29 -8.84 -0.54
N GLU A 85 4.30 -10.13 -0.92
CA GLU A 85 3.88 -11.21 -0.03
C GLU A 85 4.93 -11.44 1.06
N MET A 86 6.21 -11.44 0.66
CA MET A 86 7.34 -11.51 1.57
C MET A 86 7.39 -10.29 2.51
N TYR A 87 7.25 -9.06 1.99
CA TYR A 87 7.22 -7.86 2.82
C TYR A 87 6.07 -7.89 3.83
N THR A 88 4.91 -8.40 3.41
CA THR A 88 3.78 -8.58 4.33
C THR A 88 4.09 -9.60 5.43
N LYS A 89 4.80 -10.68 5.12
CA LYS A 89 5.21 -11.71 6.10
C LYS A 89 6.13 -11.13 7.17
N TYR A 90 7.20 -10.43 6.77
CA TYR A 90 8.13 -9.81 7.73
C TYR A 90 7.45 -8.69 8.55
N SER A 91 6.63 -7.86 7.91
CA SER A 91 5.83 -6.85 8.60
C SER A 91 4.92 -7.45 9.68
N ARG A 92 4.30 -8.61 9.41
CA ARG A 92 3.50 -9.34 10.41
C ARG A 92 4.37 -9.84 11.55
N MET A 93 5.49 -10.48 11.26
CA MET A 93 6.41 -10.97 12.29
C MET A 93 6.85 -9.85 13.26
N VAL A 94 7.21 -8.67 12.73
CA VAL A 94 7.52 -7.49 13.57
C VAL A 94 6.30 -7.03 14.37
N THR A 95 5.12 -7.01 13.76
CA THR A 95 3.87 -6.62 14.44
C THR A 95 3.50 -7.60 15.55
N ASP A 96 3.72 -8.89 15.35
CA ASP A 96 3.39 -9.95 16.32
C ASP A 96 4.30 -9.83 17.55
N ILE A 97 5.62 -9.61 17.35
CA ILE A 97 6.57 -9.33 18.44
C ILE A 97 6.16 -8.07 19.22
N ILE A 98 5.78 -6.99 18.52
CA ILE A 98 5.30 -5.76 19.16
C ILE A 98 4.02 -6.05 19.94
N ALA A 99 3.08 -6.82 19.38
CA ALA A 99 1.80 -7.10 20.02
C ALA A 99 1.93 -7.95 21.29
N GLU A 100 2.93 -8.83 21.35
CA GLU A 100 3.23 -9.65 22.54
C GLU A 100 3.81 -8.81 23.68
N GLU A 101 4.69 -7.86 23.37
CA GLU A 101 5.43 -7.09 24.38
C GLU A 101 4.72 -5.79 24.79
N SER A 102 4.06 -5.13 23.84
CA SER A 102 3.53 -3.78 24.02
C SER A 102 2.19 -3.77 24.75
N PRO A 103 1.99 -2.88 25.74
CA PRO A 103 0.68 -2.69 26.36
C PRO A 103 -0.35 -2.09 25.39
N LEU A 104 0.06 -1.14 24.54
CA LEU A 104 -0.79 -0.49 23.56
C LEU A 104 0.01 -0.06 22.33
N TYR A 105 -0.36 -0.57 21.15
CA TYR A 105 0.28 -0.21 19.89
C TYR A 105 -0.71 0.18 18.79
N GLU A 106 -0.24 0.98 17.86
CA GLU A 106 -0.92 1.38 16.62
C GLU A 106 0.00 1.06 15.45
N LYS A 107 -0.48 0.25 14.50
CA LYS A 107 0.22 0.02 13.24
C LYS A 107 -0.09 1.16 12.26
N ALA A 108 0.89 2.03 11.99
CA ALA A 108 0.74 3.21 11.14
C ALA A 108 0.92 2.88 9.65
N SER A 109 1.87 1.99 9.33
CA SER A 109 2.13 1.51 7.96
C SER A 109 2.56 0.03 7.99
N VAL A 110 3.15 -0.45 6.89
CA VAL A 110 3.73 -1.81 6.83
C VAL A 110 4.97 -1.90 7.73
N ASP A 111 5.69 -0.81 7.90
CA ASP A 111 7.01 -0.70 8.54
C ASP A 111 7.05 0.25 9.75
N GLU A 112 5.96 0.96 10.04
CA GLU A 112 5.87 1.93 11.13
C GLU A 112 4.83 1.55 12.18
N HIS A 113 5.20 1.70 13.45
CA HIS A 113 4.35 1.47 14.61
C HIS A 113 4.50 2.59 15.63
N TYR A 114 3.39 3.01 16.23
CA TYR A 114 3.41 3.79 17.46
C TYR A 114 3.11 2.88 18.64
N ILE A 115 3.81 3.08 19.74
CA ILE A 115 3.57 2.38 20.99
C ILE A 115 3.39 3.41 22.10
N ASP A 116 2.37 3.23 22.92
CA ASP A 116 2.16 4.00 24.13
C ASP A 116 2.64 3.20 25.33
N ILE A 117 3.79 3.60 25.88
CA ILE A 117 4.40 3.00 27.07
C ILE A 117 4.30 3.93 28.29
N SER A 118 3.33 4.84 28.28
CA SER A 118 3.10 5.76 29.39
C SER A 118 2.90 5.01 30.71
N GLY A 119 3.71 5.35 31.72
CA GLY A 119 3.70 4.69 33.03
C GLY A 119 4.66 3.49 33.19
N MET A 120 5.29 3.00 32.11
CA MET A 120 6.28 1.91 32.22
C MET A 120 7.58 2.33 32.92
N ASP A 121 7.86 3.63 33.01
CA ASP A 121 9.03 4.16 33.75
C ASP A 121 9.06 3.75 35.22
N GLN A 122 7.89 3.51 35.83
CA GLN A 122 7.78 3.14 37.24
C GLN A 122 8.32 1.73 37.52
N PHE A 123 8.43 0.87 36.51
CA PHE A 123 8.76 -0.54 36.67
C PHE A 123 9.98 -0.99 35.87
N PHE A 124 10.09 -0.54 34.61
CA PHE A 124 11.07 -1.07 33.66
C PHE A 124 12.01 0.00 33.08
N GLY A 125 11.58 1.26 33.08
CA GLY A 125 12.22 2.36 32.35
C GLY A 125 11.89 2.29 30.85
N CYS A 126 11.24 3.33 30.32
CA CYS A 126 10.75 3.35 28.93
C CYS A 126 11.87 3.15 27.92
N MET A 127 13.02 3.80 28.10
CA MET A 127 14.15 3.69 27.18
C MET A 127 14.77 2.30 27.18
N LYS A 128 14.93 1.69 28.36
CA LYS A 128 15.47 0.33 28.50
C LYS A 128 14.55 -0.69 27.83
N TRP A 129 13.25 -0.64 28.15
CA TRP A 129 12.26 -1.53 27.56
C TRP A 129 12.22 -1.40 26.02
N THR A 130 12.28 -0.17 25.51
CA THR A 130 12.27 0.08 24.06
C THR A 130 13.52 -0.48 23.37
N ARG A 131 14.69 -0.37 24.01
CA ARG A 131 15.94 -0.94 23.52
C ARG A 131 15.88 -2.47 23.49
N GLU A 132 15.33 -3.09 24.54
CA GLU A 132 15.12 -4.54 24.60
C GLU A 132 14.17 -5.02 23.49
N LEU A 133 13.06 -4.30 23.26
CA LEU A 133 12.14 -4.58 22.15
C LEU A 133 12.84 -4.48 20.79
N LYS A 134 13.63 -3.43 20.56
CA LYS A 134 14.44 -3.28 19.33
C LYS A 134 15.37 -4.48 19.13
N GLN A 135 16.10 -4.89 20.17
CA GLN A 135 17.01 -6.04 20.09
C GLN A 135 16.26 -7.35 19.82
N LYS A 136 15.09 -7.55 20.44
CA LYS A 136 14.23 -8.70 20.18
C LYS A 136 13.77 -8.74 18.72
N ILE A 137 13.30 -7.61 18.19
CA ILE A 137 12.91 -7.50 16.77
C ILE A 137 14.09 -7.81 15.85
N LEU A 138 15.26 -7.23 16.10
CA LEU A 138 16.46 -7.46 15.30
C LEU A 138 16.89 -8.93 15.34
N HIS A 139 16.89 -9.55 16.53
CA HIS A 139 17.28 -10.95 16.71
C HIS A 139 16.33 -11.92 15.99
N HIS A 140 15.01 -11.71 16.10
CA HIS A 140 14.02 -12.61 15.50
C HIS A 140 13.82 -12.41 14.00
N THR A 141 13.95 -11.17 13.51
CA THR A 141 13.63 -10.83 12.12
C THR A 141 14.85 -10.58 11.24
N GLY A 142 16.00 -10.26 11.84
CA GLY A 142 17.19 -9.77 11.13
C GLY A 142 17.06 -8.34 10.59
N LEU A 143 15.93 -7.66 10.83
CA LEU A 143 15.67 -6.35 10.24
C LEU A 143 16.17 -5.20 11.12
N PRO A 144 16.92 -4.24 10.56
CA PRO A 144 17.31 -3.03 11.28
C PRO A 144 16.07 -2.16 11.53
N ILE A 145 16.00 -1.61 12.74
CA ILE A 145 14.88 -0.76 13.17
C ILE A 145 15.42 0.45 13.93
N SER A 146 14.91 1.62 13.56
CA SER A 146 15.17 2.87 14.26
C SER A 146 13.94 3.27 15.07
N TYR A 147 14.16 3.93 16.21
CA TYR A 147 13.05 4.44 17.00
C TYR A 147 13.31 5.80 17.62
N GLY A 148 12.21 6.50 17.87
CA GLY A 148 12.18 7.73 18.64
C GLY A 148 11.23 7.59 19.84
N LEU A 149 11.71 7.93 21.03
CA LEU A 149 10.91 7.99 22.26
C LEU A 149 10.66 9.46 22.62
N SER A 150 9.39 9.87 22.76
CA SER A 150 9.07 11.25 23.16
C SER A 150 7.66 11.38 23.74
N VAL A 151 7.24 12.63 24.00
CA VAL A 151 6.00 12.98 24.71
C VAL A 151 4.72 12.80 23.89
N ASN A 152 4.83 12.62 22.58
CA ASN A 152 3.70 12.41 21.67
C ASN A 152 4.15 11.83 20.32
N LYS A 153 3.17 11.45 19.50
CA LYS A 153 3.35 10.83 18.18
C LYS A 153 4.17 11.69 17.21
N THR A 154 3.92 13.00 17.18
CA THR A 154 4.61 13.88 16.23
C THR A 154 6.10 13.95 16.53
N VAL A 155 6.48 14.21 17.78
CA VAL A 155 7.88 14.34 18.17
C VAL A 155 8.60 12.98 18.10
N SER A 156 7.94 11.90 18.53
CA SER A 156 8.53 10.55 18.45
C SER A 156 8.81 10.12 17.01
N LYS A 157 7.90 10.43 16.06
CA LYS A 157 8.13 10.19 14.63
C LYS A 157 9.29 10.99 14.06
N ILE A 158 9.40 12.28 14.40
CA ILE A 158 10.51 13.12 13.95
C ILE A 158 11.83 12.60 14.55
N ALA A 159 11.85 12.27 15.83
CA ALA A 159 13.02 11.69 16.51
C ALA A 159 13.46 10.38 15.86
N ALA A 160 12.54 9.47 15.55
CA ALA A 160 12.85 8.24 14.84
C ALA A 160 13.49 8.51 13.47
N GLY A 161 13.02 9.53 12.75
CA GLY A 161 13.57 9.92 11.45
C GLY A 161 14.99 10.51 11.52
N GLU A 162 15.31 11.26 12.58
CA GLU A 162 16.67 11.79 12.83
C GLU A 162 17.62 10.71 13.38
N ALA A 163 17.09 9.66 14.03
CA ALA A 163 17.88 8.56 14.55
C ALA A 163 18.40 7.60 13.46
N LYS A 164 17.84 7.63 12.25
CA LYS A 164 18.21 6.69 11.17
C LYS A 164 19.65 6.90 10.68
N PRO A 165 20.39 5.82 10.33
CA PRO A 165 19.99 4.41 10.31
C PRO A 165 20.34 3.63 11.59
N ASN A 166 19.55 2.59 11.89
CA ASN A 166 19.63 1.67 13.03
C ASN A 166 19.89 2.37 14.38
N GLY A 167 19.37 3.59 14.56
CA GLY A 167 19.62 4.39 15.76
C GLY A 167 18.47 4.38 16.75
N GLU A 168 18.66 5.16 17.80
CA GLU A 168 17.70 5.39 18.87
C GLU A 168 17.83 6.85 19.32
N LEU A 169 16.71 7.53 19.54
CA LEU A 169 16.71 8.90 20.02
C LEU A 169 15.58 9.12 21.02
N GLU A 170 15.92 9.66 22.19
CA GLU A 170 14.96 10.08 23.20
C GLU A 170 14.89 11.61 23.26
N VAL A 171 13.68 12.15 23.21
CA VAL A 171 13.41 13.59 23.34
C VAL A 171 12.45 13.81 24.50
N ILE A 172 13.00 14.17 25.65
CA ILE A 172 12.23 14.48 26.86
C ILE A 172 11.48 15.81 26.73
N HIS A 173 10.43 16.02 27.53
CA HIS A 173 9.55 17.18 27.45
C HIS A 173 10.28 18.53 27.35
N LYS A 174 11.30 18.75 28.19
CA LYS A 174 12.10 19.99 28.23
C LYS A 174 12.91 20.24 26.96
N GLN A 175 13.24 19.18 26.21
CA GLN A 175 14.06 19.24 25.00
C GLN A 175 13.23 19.34 23.72
N VAL A 176 11.90 19.21 23.78
CA VAL A 176 11.04 19.17 22.59
C VAL A 176 11.21 20.42 21.71
N ILE A 177 11.12 21.62 22.29
CA ILE A 177 11.26 22.85 21.50
C ILE A 177 12.70 23.00 20.96
N PRO A 178 13.77 22.92 21.79
CA PRO A 178 15.16 22.96 21.29
C PRO A 178 15.46 21.94 20.19
N PHE A 179 14.91 20.73 20.29
CA PHE A 179 15.07 19.67 19.29
C PHE A 179 14.37 20.01 17.96
N LEU A 180 13.14 20.50 18.02
CA LEU A 180 12.35 20.79 16.82
C LEU A 180 12.81 22.05 16.10
N SER A 181 13.10 23.14 16.83
CA SER A 181 13.40 24.47 16.31
C SER A 181 14.42 24.52 15.14
N PRO A 182 15.57 23.81 15.17
CA PRO A 182 16.55 23.87 14.09
C PRO A 182 16.17 23.04 12.86
N LEU A 183 15.19 22.14 12.95
CA LEU A 183 14.83 21.24 11.86
C LEU A 183 14.10 21.99 10.73
N SER A 184 14.16 21.41 9.53
CA SER A 184 13.38 21.91 8.40
C SER A 184 11.89 21.63 8.60
N ILE A 185 11.03 22.55 8.17
CA ILE A 185 9.57 22.34 8.17
C ILE A 185 9.13 21.09 7.39
N LYS A 186 9.93 20.60 6.42
CA LYS A 186 9.64 19.36 5.68
C LYS A 186 9.51 18.13 6.59
N LYS A 187 10.13 18.17 7.79
CA LYS A 187 10.09 17.08 8.77
C LYS A 187 8.76 16.99 9.51
N ILE A 188 7.95 18.05 9.52
CA ILE A 188 6.65 18.06 10.21
C ILE A 188 5.67 17.14 9.47
N PRO A 189 5.09 16.11 10.14
CA PRO A 189 4.06 15.28 9.55
C PRO A 189 2.86 16.13 9.11
N MET A 190 2.39 15.90 7.88
CA MET A 190 1.36 16.67 7.12
C MET A 190 1.91 17.75 6.18
N ILE A 191 3.20 18.09 6.25
CA ILE A 191 3.83 18.97 5.25
C ILE A 191 4.38 18.12 4.11
N GLY A 192 3.61 18.02 3.01
CA GLY A 192 4.08 17.45 1.75
C GLY A 192 4.83 18.47 0.90
N ASP A 193 5.40 18.05 -0.24
CA ASP A 193 6.27 18.91 -1.07
C ASP A 193 5.57 20.21 -1.51
N LYS A 194 4.29 20.17 -1.90
CA LYS A 194 3.55 21.39 -2.29
C LYS A 194 3.47 22.41 -1.15
N THR A 195 3.10 21.95 0.05
CA THR A 195 3.00 22.80 1.24
C THR A 195 4.38 23.30 1.67
N TYR A 196 5.41 22.44 1.57
CA TYR A 196 6.79 22.81 1.83
C TYR A 196 7.27 23.95 0.91
N HIS A 197 7.04 23.83 -0.40
CA HIS A 197 7.42 24.87 -1.36
C HIS A 197 6.66 26.18 -1.12
N LEU A 198 5.36 26.10 -0.81
CA LEU A 198 4.56 27.28 -0.46
C LEU A 198 5.14 28.01 0.76
N LEU A 199 5.34 27.31 1.88
CA LEU A 199 5.88 27.90 3.10
C LEU A 199 7.32 28.41 2.91
N ARG A 200 8.14 27.69 2.14
CA ARG A 200 9.50 28.13 1.81
C ARG A 200 9.50 29.41 0.97
N SER A 201 8.55 29.57 0.05
CA SER A 201 8.41 30.81 -0.73
C SER A 201 8.02 32.02 0.14
N MET A 202 7.42 31.76 1.31
CA MET A 202 7.12 32.77 2.34
C MET A 202 8.30 33.00 3.32
N GLY A 203 9.48 32.42 3.07
CA GLY A 203 10.65 32.54 3.95
C GLY A 203 10.66 31.57 5.14
N ILE A 204 9.69 30.65 5.23
CA ILE A 204 9.55 29.71 6.34
C ILE A 204 10.31 28.42 5.98
N GLN A 205 11.59 28.37 6.30
CA GLN A 205 12.44 27.19 6.03
C GLN A 205 12.56 26.24 7.24
N TYR A 206 12.60 26.80 8.44
CA TYR A 206 12.88 26.09 9.69
C TYR A 206 11.67 26.14 10.63
N ILE A 207 11.54 25.12 11.49
CA ILE A 207 10.44 25.02 12.45
C ILE A 207 10.45 26.23 13.40
N ARG A 208 11.63 26.74 13.82
CA ARG A 208 11.74 27.96 14.65
C ARG A 208 10.99 29.16 14.07
N THR A 209 11.02 29.35 12.75
CA THR A 209 10.34 30.47 12.11
C THR A 209 8.84 30.30 12.24
N LEU A 210 8.34 29.08 12.05
CA LEU A 210 6.92 28.77 12.19
C LEU A 210 6.43 28.90 13.64
N GLN A 211 7.26 28.53 14.62
CA GLN A 211 6.96 28.67 16.05
C GLN A 211 6.76 30.13 16.48
N LEU A 212 7.49 31.07 15.86
CA LEU A 212 7.39 32.51 16.14
C LEU A 212 6.18 33.18 15.46
N MET A 213 5.53 32.52 14.50
CA MET A 213 4.41 33.09 13.78
C MET A 213 3.10 32.98 14.58
N PRO A 214 2.21 33.99 14.49
CA PRO A 214 0.85 33.88 15.00
C PRO A 214 0.09 32.73 14.30
N VAL A 215 -0.73 32.00 15.06
CA VAL A 215 -1.48 30.84 14.56
C VAL A 215 -2.49 31.23 13.47
N GLU A 216 -3.03 32.45 13.54
CA GLU A 216 -3.99 33.02 12.59
C GLU A 216 -3.37 33.19 11.21
N MET A 217 -2.06 33.46 11.15
CA MET A 217 -1.36 33.57 9.87
C MET A 217 -1.25 32.20 9.19
N MET A 218 -0.96 31.15 9.96
CA MET A 218 -0.93 29.79 9.44
C MET A 218 -2.31 29.33 8.97
N GLU A 219 -3.36 29.71 9.69
CA GLU A 219 -4.74 29.44 9.30
C GLU A 219 -5.15 30.17 8.02
N LYS A 220 -4.73 31.41 7.81
CA LYS A 220 -4.98 32.13 6.54
C LYS A 220 -4.33 31.44 5.34
N VAL A 221 -3.14 30.88 5.51
CA VAL A 221 -2.37 30.25 4.42
C VAL A 221 -2.85 28.83 4.13
N LEU A 222 -3.11 28.02 5.16
CA LEU A 222 -3.37 26.58 5.04
C LEU A 222 -4.79 26.17 5.47
N GLY A 223 -5.65 27.13 5.80
CA GLY A 223 -6.96 26.89 6.39
C GLY A 223 -6.85 26.19 7.75
N LYS A 224 -7.84 25.35 8.08
CA LYS A 224 -7.87 24.57 9.34
C LYS A 224 -6.61 23.73 9.58
N ASN A 225 -5.95 23.29 8.52
CA ASN A 225 -4.70 22.52 8.63
C ASN A 225 -3.54 23.37 9.14
N GLY A 226 -3.58 24.69 8.95
CA GLY A 226 -2.58 25.63 9.47
C GLY A 226 -2.47 25.58 10.99
N GLN A 227 -3.60 25.56 11.68
CA GLN A 227 -3.63 25.41 13.15
C GLN A 227 -2.99 24.09 13.60
N VAL A 228 -3.25 22.99 12.87
CA VAL A 228 -2.69 21.67 13.20
C VAL A 228 -1.18 21.65 12.99
N VAL A 229 -0.69 22.19 11.88
CA VAL A 229 0.74 22.29 11.59
C VAL A 229 1.45 23.17 12.62
N TRP A 230 0.85 24.29 13.01
CA TRP A 230 1.39 25.18 14.03
C TRP A 230 1.49 24.51 15.39
N LYS A 231 0.46 23.76 15.82
CA LYS A 231 0.49 22.97 17.05
C LYS A 231 1.63 21.94 17.02
N LYS A 232 1.79 21.22 15.91
CA LYS A 232 2.87 20.24 15.73
C LYS A 232 4.27 20.86 15.75
N ALA A 233 4.44 22.04 15.14
CA ALA A 233 5.71 22.76 15.20
C ALA A 233 6.09 23.15 16.63
N ASN A 234 5.11 23.44 17.48
CA ASN A 234 5.30 23.70 18.91
C ASN A 234 5.32 22.43 19.76
N GLY A 235 5.44 21.23 19.15
CA GLY A 235 5.48 19.96 19.87
C GLY A 235 4.15 19.57 20.53
N ILE A 236 3.03 20.20 20.15
CA ILE A 236 1.70 19.94 20.70
C ILE A 236 0.96 18.96 19.79
N ASP A 237 0.76 17.74 20.28
CA ASP A 237 -0.06 16.71 19.61
C ASP A 237 -0.79 15.87 20.65
N THR A 238 -2.11 16.03 20.75
CA THR A 238 -2.96 15.31 21.70
C THR A 238 -3.54 14.01 21.13
N SER A 239 -3.17 13.63 19.90
CA SER A 239 -3.69 12.40 19.31
C SER A 239 -3.25 11.16 20.12
N PRO A 240 -4.19 10.27 20.48
CA PRO A 240 -3.84 9.03 21.18
C PRO A 240 -3.28 8.00 20.20
N VAL A 241 -2.48 7.07 20.72
CA VAL A 241 -2.18 5.82 20.02
C VAL A 241 -3.46 5.01 19.96
N LYS A 242 -3.91 4.67 18.75
CA LYS A 242 -5.17 3.96 18.52
C LYS A 242 -4.87 2.48 18.26
N PRO A 243 -5.51 1.55 19.01
CA PRO A 243 -5.42 0.13 18.70
C PRO A 243 -5.78 -0.14 17.23
N TYR A 244 -5.27 -1.26 16.73
CA TYR A 244 -5.56 -1.74 15.38
C TYR A 244 -7.06 -1.59 15.04
N SER A 245 -7.34 -0.86 13.97
CA SER A 245 -8.70 -0.66 13.47
C SER A 245 -8.91 -1.43 12.17
N GLU A 246 -10.09 -2.00 11.99
CA GLU A 246 -10.36 -2.77 10.79
C GLU A 246 -10.21 -1.95 9.50
N GLN A 247 -9.68 -2.60 8.47
CA GLN A 247 -9.61 -2.05 7.13
C GLN A 247 -10.98 -1.55 6.66
N LYS A 248 -11.09 -0.23 6.41
CA LYS A 248 -12.34 0.44 6.00
C LYS A 248 -12.66 0.32 4.50
N SER A 249 -11.65 0.01 3.69
CA SER A 249 -11.78 -0.12 2.24
C SER A 249 -10.67 -0.96 1.63
N MET A 250 -10.97 -1.63 0.52
CA MET A 250 -10.01 -2.37 -0.30
C MET A 250 -10.12 -1.93 -1.75
N GLY A 251 -9.01 -1.87 -2.48
CA GLY A 251 -9.05 -1.46 -3.87
C GLY A 251 -7.84 -1.97 -4.63
N THR A 252 -7.96 -1.97 -5.95
CA THR A 252 -6.88 -2.30 -6.88
C THR A 252 -6.91 -1.28 -8.00
N GLU A 253 -5.74 -0.79 -8.38
CA GLU A 253 -5.57 0.09 -9.54
C GLU A 253 -4.39 -0.41 -10.38
N ARG A 254 -4.42 -0.09 -11.67
CA ARG A 254 -3.37 -0.44 -12.62
C ARG A 254 -3.11 0.74 -13.53
N THR A 255 -1.87 1.21 -13.51
CA THR A 255 -1.33 2.12 -14.53
C THR A 255 -0.88 1.29 -15.73
N PHE A 256 -1.29 1.70 -16.93
CA PHE A 256 -0.90 1.04 -18.16
C PHE A 256 0.48 1.50 -18.63
N GLU A 257 1.20 0.63 -19.35
CA GLU A 257 2.49 0.96 -19.96
C GLU A 257 2.31 1.84 -21.20
N LYS A 258 1.31 1.52 -22.03
CA LYS A 258 0.81 2.36 -23.13
C LYS A 258 -0.61 2.79 -22.78
N ASP A 259 -0.93 4.06 -23.00
CA ASP A 259 -2.29 4.54 -22.71
C ASP A 259 -3.27 3.89 -23.69
N SER A 260 -4.46 3.54 -23.22
CA SER A 260 -5.44 2.77 -24.02
C SER A 260 -6.77 3.49 -24.15
N ILE A 261 -7.40 3.36 -25.32
CA ILE A 261 -8.77 3.82 -25.61
C ILE A 261 -9.72 2.65 -25.89
N ASP A 262 -9.21 1.41 -25.89
CA ASP A 262 -10.01 0.22 -26.19
C ASP A 262 -10.96 -0.07 -25.02
N VAL A 263 -12.21 0.32 -25.20
CA VAL A 263 -13.29 0.15 -24.23
C VAL A 263 -13.54 -1.33 -23.90
N VAL A 264 -13.36 -2.23 -24.87
CA VAL A 264 -13.57 -3.66 -24.66
C VAL A 264 -12.51 -4.18 -23.70
N HIS A 265 -11.24 -3.93 -24.02
CA HIS A 265 -10.12 -4.29 -23.16
C HIS A 265 -10.22 -3.68 -21.75
N LEU A 266 -10.62 -2.40 -21.65
CA LEU A 266 -10.79 -1.73 -20.36
C LEU A 266 -11.90 -2.37 -19.50
N LYS A 267 -13.02 -2.76 -20.13
CA LYS A 267 -14.11 -3.48 -19.44
C LYS A 267 -13.69 -4.87 -18.99
N GLU A 268 -12.92 -5.60 -19.80
CA GLU A 268 -12.36 -6.91 -19.44
C GLU A 268 -11.44 -6.79 -18.21
N LEU A 269 -10.57 -5.79 -18.21
CA LEU A 269 -9.65 -5.53 -17.11
C LEU A 269 -10.39 -5.13 -15.83
N LEU A 270 -11.44 -4.31 -15.96
CA LEU A 270 -12.32 -3.94 -14.86
C LEU A 270 -13.00 -5.17 -14.24
N VAL A 271 -13.51 -6.09 -15.06
CA VAL A 271 -14.09 -7.35 -14.59
C VAL A 271 -13.07 -8.15 -13.78
N SER A 272 -11.86 -8.34 -14.33
CA SER A 272 -10.78 -9.06 -13.66
C SER A 272 -10.41 -8.44 -12.30
N MET A 273 -10.36 -7.10 -12.23
CA MET A 273 -10.11 -6.36 -10.99
C MET A 273 -11.21 -6.59 -9.94
N VAL A 274 -12.47 -6.53 -10.35
CA VAL A 274 -13.63 -6.74 -9.47
C VAL A 274 -13.63 -8.16 -8.92
N GLU A 275 -13.40 -9.18 -9.76
CA GLU A 275 -13.33 -10.59 -9.32
C GLU A 275 -12.20 -10.81 -8.31
N LYS A 276 -11.04 -10.21 -8.58
CA LYS A 276 -9.89 -10.24 -7.68
C LYS A 276 -10.24 -9.65 -6.31
N LEU A 277 -10.93 -8.52 -6.27
CA LEU A 277 -11.37 -7.89 -5.02
C LEU A 277 -12.48 -8.69 -4.34
N ALA A 278 -13.46 -9.22 -5.08
CA ALA A 278 -14.56 -10.00 -4.54
C ALA A 278 -14.07 -11.30 -3.89
N TYR A 279 -13.12 -12.00 -4.52
CA TYR A 279 -12.44 -13.15 -3.92
C TYR A 279 -11.74 -12.78 -2.60
N GLN A 280 -11.03 -11.64 -2.56
CA GLN A 280 -10.36 -11.19 -1.34
C GLN A 280 -11.35 -10.82 -0.23
N LEU A 281 -12.48 -10.21 -0.61
CA LEU A 281 -13.56 -9.83 0.27
C LEU A 281 -14.20 -11.07 0.92
N ARG A 282 -14.50 -12.12 0.12
CA ARG A 282 -14.99 -13.41 0.63
C ARG A 282 -13.97 -14.18 1.46
N LYS A 283 -12.69 -14.19 1.05
CA LYS A 283 -11.61 -14.81 1.84
C LYS A 283 -11.48 -14.16 3.24
N LYS A 284 -11.76 -12.86 3.35
CA LYS A 284 -11.77 -12.13 4.63
C LYS A 284 -13.13 -12.15 5.34
N GLN A 285 -14.13 -12.88 4.83
CA GLN A 285 -15.51 -12.91 5.34
C GLN A 285 -16.09 -11.50 5.53
N LYS A 286 -15.90 -10.64 4.53
CA LYS A 286 -16.43 -9.27 4.52
C LYS A 286 -17.45 -9.08 3.41
N LEU A 287 -18.33 -8.10 3.58
CA LEU A 287 -19.25 -7.56 2.57
C LEU A 287 -18.88 -6.09 2.28
N THR A 288 -19.27 -5.57 1.11
CA THR A 288 -19.13 -4.14 0.78
C THR A 288 -20.48 -3.52 0.44
N ALA A 289 -20.67 -2.25 0.80
CA ALA A 289 -21.87 -1.47 0.45
C ALA A 289 -21.58 -0.29 -0.50
N CYS A 290 -20.36 -0.17 -1.03
CA CYS A 290 -20.03 0.92 -1.94
C CYS A 290 -18.89 0.54 -2.88
N ILE A 291 -19.11 0.78 -4.17
CA ILE A 291 -18.12 0.59 -5.23
C ILE A 291 -17.74 1.95 -5.79
N THR A 292 -16.44 2.19 -5.94
CA THR A 292 -15.87 3.34 -6.62
C THR A 292 -15.06 2.89 -7.81
N VAL A 293 -15.31 3.48 -8.98
CA VAL A 293 -14.48 3.32 -10.18
C VAL A 293 -13.70 4.61 -10.40
N LYS A 294 -12.41 4.47 -10.70
CA LYS A 294 -11.47 5.56 -10.94
C LYS A 294 -10.87 5.40 -12.33
N ILE A 295 -10.86 6.48 -13.10
CA ILE A 295 -10.17 6.59 -14.38
C ILE A 295 -9.22 7.77 -14.28
N ARG A 296 -7.97 7.59 -14.72
CA ARG A 296 -7.02 8.68 -14.94
C ARG A 296 -6.70 8.73 -16.43
N TYR A 297 -6.90 9.89 -17.03
CA TYR A 297 -6.58 10.14 -18.44
C TYR A 297 -5.08 10.41 -18.63
N SER A 298 -4.62 10.41 -19.89
CA SER A 298 -3.22 10.68 -20.26
C SER A 298 -2.73 12.06 -19.82
N ASN A 299 -3.62 13.04 -19.67
CA ASN A 299 -3.36 14.37 -19.13
C ASN A 299 -3.31 14.44 -17.59
N PHE A 300 -3.28 13.27 -16.90
CA PHE A 300 -3.28 13.13 -15.45
C PHE A 300 -4.57 13.55 -14.73
N ASP A 301 -5.62 13.98 -15.44
CA ASP A 301 -6.94 14.23 -14.87
C ASP A 301 -7.50 12.92 -14.31
N THR A 302 -7.86 12.94 -13.02
CA THR A 302 -8.41 11.78 -12.32
C THR A 302 -9.89 12.02 -12.06
N HIS A 303 -10.74 11.14 -12.60
CA HIS A 303 -12.18 11.14 -12.36
C HIS A 303 -12.56 9.90 -11.57
N THR A 304 -13.45 10.08 -10.60
CA THR A 304 -13.97 9.00 -9.76
C THR A 304 -15.49 9.09 -9.69
N LEU A 305 -16.16 7.95 -9.83
CA LEU A 305 -17.59 7.82 -9.52
C LEU A 305 -17.79 6.68 -8.54
N GLN A 306 -18.72 6.87 -7.61
CA GLN A 306 -19.07 5.88 -6.60
C GLN A 306 -20.58 5.64 -6.57
N LYS A 307 -20.98 4.41 -6.25
CA LYS A 307 -22.38 4.01 -6.07
C LYS A 307 -22.49 3.17 -4.80
N ARG A 308 -23.46 3.53 -3.95
CA ARG A 308 -23.85 2.70 -2.81
C ARG A 308 -24.78 1.59 -3.28
N ILE A 309 -24.57 0.41 -2.74
CA ILE A 309 -25.33 -0.81 -3.02
C ILE A 309 -25.64 -1.51 -1.68
N PRO A 310 -26.66 -2.40 -1.65
CA PRO A 310 -26.83 -3.32 -0.53
C PRO A 310 -25.54 -4.11 -0.25
N TYR A 311 -25.33 -4.50 1.01
CA TYR A 311 -24.14 -5.25 1.39
C TYR A 311 -24.05 -6.55 0.60
N THR A 312 -22.99 -6.67 -0.20
CA THR A 312 -22.81 -7.86 -1.03
C THR A 312 -21.35 -8.24 -1.20
N SER A 313 -21.13 -9.52 -1.52
CA SER A 313 -19.86 -10.09 -1.94
C SER A 313 -19.96 -10.81 -3.29
N LEU A 314 -21.08 -10.65 -4.00
CA LEU A 314 -21.41 -11.41 -5.20
C LEU A 314 -20.80 -10.77 -6.46
N ASP A 315 -20.00 -11.53 -7.20
CA ASP A 315 -19.26 -11.01 -8.37
C ASP A 315 -20.21 -10.37 -9.39
N HIS A 316 -21.34 -11.00 -9.69
CA HIS A 316 -22.26 -10.51 -10.73
C HIS A 316 -22.85 -9.12 -10.40
N VAL A 317 -23.26 -8.87 -9.15
CA VAL A 317 -23.75 -7.56 -8.70
C VAL A 317 -22.62 -6.52 -8.75
N LEU A 318 -21.44 -6.89 -8.25
CA LEU A 318 -20.28 -6.00 -8.20
C LEU A 318 -19.78 -5.64 -9.60
N ILE A 319 -19.72 -6.61 -10.52
CA ILE A 319 -19.28 -6.44 -11.91
C ILE A 319 -20.27 -5.57 -12.68
N ALA A 320 -21.58 -5.85 -12.57
CA ALA A 320 -22.61 -5.06 -13.25
C ALA A 320 -22.55 -3.59 -12.81
N THR A 321 -22.46 -3.35 -11.50
CA THR A 321 -22.36 -2.01 -10.93
C THR A 321 -21.06 -1.30 -11.37
N ALA A 322 -19.92 -2.00 -11.40
CA ALA A 322 -18.66 -1.43 -11.87
C ALA A 322 -18.71 -1.03 -13.35
N LYS A 323 -19.32 -1.86 -14.21
CA LYS A 323 -19.52 -1.55 -15.64
C LYS A 323 -20.40 -0.32 -15.84
N GLU A 324 -21.53 -0.24 -15.12
CA GLU A 324 -22.42 0.93 -15.15
C GLU A 324 -21.67 2.21 -14.74
N LEU A 325 -20.88 2.14 -13.66
CA LEU A 325 -20.05 3.27 -13.20
C LEU A 325 -19.01 3.66 -14.26
N PHE A 326 -18.35 2.69 -14.88
CA PHE A 326 -17.39 2.93 -15.94
C PHE A 326 -18.02 3.64 -17.15
N ASP A 327 -19.18 3.17 -17.61
CA ASP A 327 -19.89 3.76 -18.75
C ASP A 327 -20.35 5.20 -18.48
N ARG A 328 -20.72 5.53 -17.23
CA ARG A 328 -21.02 6.91 -16.83
C ARG A 328 -19.78 7.79 -16.69
N LEU A 329 -18.64 7.20 -16.32
CA LEU A 329 -17.39 7.91 -16.07
C LEU A 329 -16.63 8.22 -17.38
N TYR A 330 -16.67 7.28 -18.32
CA TYR A 330 -15.99 7.37 -19.61
C TYR A 330 -16.77 8.23 -20.60
N LYS A 331 -16.68 9.55 -20.45
CA LYS A 331 -17.33 10.52 -21.35
C LYS A 331 -16.38 11.16 -22.37
N ARG A 332 -15.08 11.13 -22.11
CA ARG A 332 -14.07 11.79 -22.95
C ARG A 332 -13.41 10.76 -23.86
N ARG A 333 -13.24 11.10 -25.15
CA ARG A 333 -12.42 10.33 -26.10
C ARG A 333 -10.92 10.62 -25.91
N ILE A 334 -10.46 10.55 -24.67
CA ILE A 334 -9.05 10.73 -24.30
C ILE A 334 -8.51 9.39 -23.84
N LEU A 335 -7.27 9.10 -24.20
CA LEU A 335 -6.57 7.89 -23.79
C LEU A 335 -6.54 7.75 -22.25
N ILE A 336 -6.82 6.53 -21.78
CA ILE A 336 -6.80 6.20 -20.36
C ILE A 336 -5.43 5.68 -19.98
N ARG A 337 -4.87 6.26 -18.91
CA ARG A 337 -3.57 5.92 -18.34
C ARG A 337 -3.68 4.95 -17.16
N LEU A 338 -4.74 5.06 -16.36
CA LEU A 338 -4.97 4.18 -15.21
C LEU A 338 -6.47 3.93 -15.02
N ILE A 339 -6.79 2.69 -14.65
CA ILE A 339 -8.12 2.31 -14.16
C ILE A 339 -8.00 1.69 -12.77
N GLY A 340 -9.00 1.92 -11.92
CA GLY A 340 -9.02 1.35 -10.58
C GLY A 340 -10.42 1.13 -10.04
N VAL A 341 -10.55 0.15 -9.15
CA VAL A 341 -11.78 -0.18 -8.44
C VAL A 341 -11.50 -0.20 -6.95
N ARG A 342 -12.41 0.37 -6.16
CA ARG A 342 -12.35 0.38 -4.70
C ARG A 342 -13.70 -0.01 -4.10
N PHE A 343 -13.67 -0.90 -3.13
CA PHE A 343 -14.78 -1.25 -2.25
C PHE A 343 -14.60 -0.56 -0.90
N SER A 344 -15.64 0.12 -0.43
CA SER A 344 -15.67 0.79 0.87
C SER A 344 -16.90 0.38 1.66
N HIS A 345 -17.04 0.89 2.89
CA HIS A 345 -18.05 0.43 3.85
C HIS A 345 -17.99 -1.10 4.00
N LEU A 346 -16.82 -1.59 4.41
CA LEU A 346 -16.61 -3.01 4.64
C LEU A 346 -17.21 -3.39 6.00
N VAL A 347 -18.01 -4.46 6.02
CA VAL A 347 -18.55 -5.04 7.25
C VAL A 347 -18.20 -6.52 7.31
N GLY A 348 -17.99 -7.04 8.52
CA GLY A 348 -17.87 -8.47 8.74
C GLY A 348 -19.21 -9.16 8.52
N GLY A 349 -19.20 -10.30 7.84
CA GLY A 349 -20.40 -11.07 7.57
C GLY A 349 -20.27 -11.97 6.36
N VAL A 350 -21.10 -13.00 6.33
CA VAL A 350 -21.33 -13.82 5.14
C VAL A 350 -22.52 -13.27 4.38
N GLN A 351 -22.56 -13.50 3.06
CA GLN A 351 -23.70 -13.10 2.24
C GLN A 351 -24.98 -13.73 2.82
N GLN A 352 -25.95 -12.90 3.18
CA GLN A 352 -27.28 -13.38 3.55
C GLN A 352 -27.99 -13.84 2.27
N LEU A 353 -28.51 -15.06 2.29
CA LEU A 353 -29.35 -15.59 1.23
C LEU A 353 -30.68 -14.84 1.27
N ASP A 354 -31.07 -14.25 0.15
CA ASP A 354 -32.42 -13.75 -0.01
C ASP A 354 -33.36 -14.96 -0.16
N LEU A 355 -34.49 -14.94 0.54
CA LEU A 355 -35.42 -16.08 0.59
C LEU A 355 -36.21 -16.23 -0.73
N PHE A 356 -36.15 -15.22 -1.61
CA PHE A 356 -37.04 -15.08 -2.77
C PHE A 356 -36.34 -14.87 -4.12
N GLU A 357 -35.00 -14.82 -4.19
CA GLU A 357 -34.27 -14.62 -5.46
C GLU A 357 -33.31 -15.78 -5.77
N ASP A 358 -33.24 -16.19 -7.05
CA ASP A 358 -32.48 -17.27 -7.72
C ASP A 358 -30.93 -17.23 -7.52
N THR A 359 -30.50 -17.10 -6.28
CA THR A 359 -29.11 -16.89 -5.87
C THR A 359 -28.39 -18.14 -5.33
N PRO A 360 -29.03 -19.27 -4.90
CA PRO A 360 -28.29 -20.34 -4.23
C PRO A 360 -27.30 -21.06 -5.15
N GLU A 361 -27.63 -21.18 -6.44
CA GLU A 361 -26.76 -21.81 -7.45
C GLU A 361 -25.53 -20.96 -7.75
N MET A 362 -25.72 -19.65 -7.94
CA MET A 362 -24.62 -18.70 -8.14
C MET A 362 -23.70 -18.62 -6.92
N ILE A 363 -24.26 -18.66 -5.71
CA ILE A 363 -23.48 -18.66 -4.47
C ILE A 363 -22.70 -19.97 -4.33
N ARG A 364 -23.33 -21.12 -4.59
CA ARG A 364 -22.65 -22.42 -4.63
C ARG A 364 -21.52 -22.43 -5.66
N LEU A 365 -21.74 -21.82 -6.83
CA LEU A 365 -20.72 -21.65 -7.86
C LEU A 365 -19.54 -20.82 -7.33
N TYR A 366 -19.78 -19.65 -6.73
CA TYR A 366 -18.69 -18.83 -6.17
C TYR A 366 -17.92 -19.56 -5.06
N LEU A 367 -18.61 -20.26 -4.16
CA LEU A 367 -17.98 -21.06 -3.12
C LEU A 367 -17.16 -22.23 -3.71
N ALA A 368 -17.64 -22.88 -4.76
CA ALA A 368 -16.91 -23.94 -5.45
C ALA A 368 -15.66 -23.41 -6.17
N LEU A 369 -15.78 -22.28 -6.86
CA LEU A 369 -14.67 -21.59 -7.50
C LEU A 369 -13.62 -21.17 -6.46
N ASP A 370 -14.06 -20.65 -5.31
CA ASP A 370 -13.16 -20.25 -4.23
C ASP A 370 -12.45 -21.45 -3.61
N LYS A 371 -13.13 -22.59 -3.43
CA LYS A 371 -12.52 -23.87 -3.01
C LYS A 371 -11.45 -24.36 -4.00
N LEU A 372 -11.72 -24.28 -5.30
CA LEU A 372 -10.74 -24.63 -6.34
C LEU A 372 -9.53 -23.68 -6.34
N ARG A 373 -9.75 -22.38 -6.11
CA ARG A 373 -8.67 -21.39 -5.97
C ARG A 373 -7.85 -21.58 -4.69
N TYR A 374 -8.47 -22.07 -3.63
CA TYR A 374 -7.79 -22.40 -2.38
C TYR A 374 -6.89 -23.64 -2.55
N ARG A 375 -7.38 -24.69 -3.22
CA ARG A 375 -6.65 -25.96 -3.38
C ARG A 375 -5.57 -25.91 -4.47
N TYR A 376 -5.86 -25.31 -5.62
CA TYR A 376 -5.00 -25.35 -6.81
C TYR A 376 -4.33 -24.01 -7.12
N GLY A 377 -4.40 -23.07 -6.18
CA GLY A 377 -3.84 -21.72 -6.31
C GLY A 377 -4.77 -20.75 -7.04
N ARG A 378 -4.53 -19.46 -6.80
CA ARG A 378 -5.40 -18.34 -7.21
C ARG A 378 -5.70 -18.28 -8.72
N LYS A 379 -4.81 -18.82 -9.55
CA LYS A 379 -4.86 -18.75 -11.02
C LYS A 379 -5.55 -19.97 -11.66
N SER A 380 -6.08 -20.91 -10.87
CA SER A 380 -6.65 -22.16 -11.37
C SER A 380 -7.93 -21.97 -12.19
N VAL A 381 -8.79 -21.03 -11.79
CA VAL A 381 -10.07 -20.76 -12.46
C VAL A 381 -10.34 -19.26 -12.60
N LEU A 382 -10.56 -18.81 -13.83
CA LEU A 382 -10.82 -17.42 -14.22
C LEU A 382 -12.00 -17.38 -15.21
N ARG A 383 -12.79 -16.30 -15.22
CA ARG A 383 -13.78 -16.12 -16.29
C ARG A 383 -13.08 -15.96 -17.63
N ALA A 384 -13.68 -16.48 -18.69
CA ALA A 384 -13.17 -16.38 -20.05
C ALA A 384 -12.87 -14.93 -20.47
N VAL A 385 -13.75 -14.01 -20.10
CA VAL A 385 -13.62 -12.56 -20.35
C VAL A 385 -12.38 -11.93 -19.69
N GLY A 386 -11.86 -12.54 -18.61
CA GLY A 386 -10.65 -12.08 -17.94
C GLY A 386 -9.35 -12.70 -18.48
N ILE A 387 -9.44 -13.62 -19.46
CA ILE A 387 -8.30 -14.44 -19.94
C ILE A 387 -7.74 -13.91 -21.25
N SER A 388 -8.56 -13.33 -22.14
CA SER A 388 -8.11 -12.68 -23.39
C SER A 388 -7.00 -11.65 -23.15
N ASN A 389 -7.02 -11.03 -21.97
CA ASN A 389 -6.04 -10.05 -21.53
C ASN A 389 -4.67 -10.66 -21.17
N ARG A 390 -4.55 -11.99 -21.06
CA ARG A 390 -3.32 -12.68 -20.67
C ARG A 390 -2.63 -13.39 -21.82
N GLU A 391 -3.39 -13.84 -22.82
CA GLU A 391 -2.86 -14.39 -24.08
C GLU A 391 -2.23 -13.25 -24.90
N LYS A 392 -2.91 -12.09 -25.03
CA LYS A 392 -2.32 -10.87 -25.60
C LYS A 392 -1.09 -10.33 -24.87
N MET A 393 -0.96 -10.59 -23.56
CA MET A 393 0.21 -10.16 -22.77
C MET A 393 1.43 -11.07 -22.94
N LYS A 394 1.23 -12.33 -23.34
CA LYS A 394 2.36 -13.19 -23.75
C LYS A 394 2.84 -12.81 -25.14
N GLU A 395 1.91 -12.56 -26.05
CA GLU A 395 2.20 -12.09 -27.41
C GLU A 395 2.95 -10.73 -27.39
N GLU A 396 2.56 -9.77 -26.55
CA GLU A 396 3.27 -8.48 -26.42
C GLU A 396 4.67 -8.59 -25.77
N GLU A 397 4.96 -9.63 -24.99
CA GLU A 397 6.29 -9.93 -24.44
C GLU A 397 7.17 -10.66 -25.46
N GLU A 398 6.60 -11.55 -26.29
CA GLU A 398 7.29 -12.25 -27.40
C GLU A 398 7.56 -11.33 -28.61
N ASP A 399 6.62 -10.42 -28.95
CA ASP A 399 6.75 -9.46 -30.06
C ASP A 399 7.84 -8.38 -29.83
N ALA A 400 8.33 -8.22 -28.59
CA ALA A 400 9.42 -7.31 -28.27
C ALA A 400 10.81 -7.92 -28.56
N GLU A 401 10.90 -9.24 -28.78
CA GLU A 401 12.16 -9.95 -29.04
C GLU A 401 12.38 -10.32 -30.51
N ASP A 402 11.37 -10.26 -31.40
CA ASP A 402 11.53 -10.76 -32.77
C ASP A 402 11.54 -9.68 -33.87
N ARG A 403 12.69 -9.56 -34.55
CA ARG A 403 12.80 -9.09 -35.95
C ARG A 403 13.36 -10.26 -36.79
N PRO A 404 12.82 -10.56 -37.98
CA PRO A 404 12.81 -11.92 -38.51
C PRO A 404 13.93 -12.23 -39.51
N LEU A 405 14.25 -13.52 -39.66
CA LEU A 405 14.74 -14.16 -40.89
C LEU A 405 14.14 -15.59 -41.01
N PRO A 406 14.07 -16.18 -42.23
CA PRO A 406 12.82 -16.75 -42.73
C PRO A 406 12.70 -18.28 -42.77
N SER A 407 11.44 -18.68 -43.01
CA SER A 407 10.90 -19.84 -43.72
C SER A 407 10.79 -21.21 -43.03
N ASP A 408 9.54 -21.69 -43.12
CA ASP A 408 9.05 -23.07 -43.22
C ASP A 408 8.98 -23.92 -41.94
N ILE A 409 7.76 -24.24 -41.50
CA ILE A 409 7.07 -25.50 -41.85
C ILE A 409 5.67 -25.52 -41.20
N GLU A 410 4.76 -26.07 -41.99
CA GLU A 410 3.33 -26.22 -41.87
C GLU A 410 2.83 -27.26 -40.83
N GLN A 411 1.57 -27.05 -40.42
CA GLN A 411 0.47 -28.02 -40.26
C GLN A 411 0.11 -28.68 -38.90
N ARG A 412 -1.14 -28.36 -38.50
CA ARG A 412 -2.31 -29.21 -38.10
C ARG A 412 -2.24 -30.11 -36.85
N ALA A 413 -3.23 -29.96 -35.97
CA ALA A 413 -4.48 -30.78 -35.99
C ALA A 413 -5.46 -30.41 -34.86
N SER A 414 -6.75 -30.53 -35.17
CA SER A 414 -7.94 -30.29 -34.34
C SER A 414 -8.19 -31.41 -33.33
N TRP A 415 -8.99 -31.15 -32.29
CA TRP A 415 -10.07 -32.04 -31.80
C TRP A 415 -11.07 -31.26 -30.92
N GLN A 416 -12.36 -31.41 -31.22
CA GLN A 416 -13.51 -30.91 -30.47
C GLN A 416 -14.01 -31.97 -29.47
N MET A 417 -14.53 -31.56 -28.30
CA MET A 417 -15.96 -31.69 -27.96
C MET A 417 -16.30 -31.33 -26.49
N GLY A 418 -17.52 -30.79 -26.32
CA GLY A 418 -18.43 -31.06 -25.18
C GLY A 418 -18.34 -30.17 -23.94
N GLY A 419 -19.35 -29.32 -23.71
CA GLY A 419 -19.61 -28.61 -22.44
C GLY A 419 -19.97 -27.12 -22.62
N SER A 420 -21.05 -26.81 -23.36
CA SER A 420 -21.24 -25.51 -24.02
C SER A 420 -21.66 -24.32 -23.13
N THR A 421 -22.07 -24.51 -21.88
CA THR A 421 -22.50 -23.38 -21.02
C THR A 421 -21.47 -22.99 -19.97
N PHE A 422 -20.74 -23.96 -19.41
CA PHE A 422 -19.66 -23.71 -18.44
C PHE A 422 -18.37 -23.24 -19.12
N LYS A 423 -17.98 -23.89 -20.25
CA LYS A 423 -16.78 -23.51 -21.03
C LYS A 423 -16.91 -22.13 -21.69
N ARG A 424 -18.13 -21.64 -21.95
CA ARG A 424 -18.37 -20.29 -22.51
C ARG A 424 -18.05 -19.16 -21.53
N LEU A 425 -18.15 -19.42 -20.22
CA LEU A 425 -18.01 -18.39 -19.19
C LEU A 425 -16.72 -18.52 -18.38
N TRP A 426 -16.11 -19.72 -18.30
CA TRP A 426 -14.97 -20.02 -17.43
C TRP A 426 -13.95 -20.92 -18.13
N LYS A 427 -12.65 -20.62 -18.01
CA LYS A 427 -11.55 -21.47 -18.49
C LYS A 427 -10.77 -21.98 -17.26
N ILE A 428 -10.44 -23.28 -17.27
CA ILE A 428 -9.59 -23.91 -16.26
C ILE A 428 -8.17 -23.93 -16.82
N ASN A 429 -7.21 -23.33 -16.13
CA ASN A 429 -5.80 -23.49 -16.47
C ASN A 429 -5.34 -24.82 -15.89
N ARG A 430 -5.11 -25.82 -16.74
CA ARG A 430 -4.36 -27.01 -16.33
C ARG A 430 -2.87 -26.64 -16.35
N PRO A 431 -2.14 -26.76 -15.23
CA PRO A 431 -0.69 -26.85 -15.31
C PRO A 431 -0.37 -28.19 -15.98
N ASP A 432 0.38 -28.15 -17.08
CA ASP A 432 0.95 -29.35 -17.69
C ASP A 432 1.99 -29.91 -16.72
N TYR A 433 1.58 -30.92 -15.95
CA TYR A 433 2.53 -31.79 -15.27
C TYR A 433 2.87 -32.91 -16.24
N LEU A 434 4.14 -32.89 -16.63
CA LEU A 434 4.94 -33.94 -17.25
C LEU A 434 4.31 -35.34 -17.11
N THR A 435 4.05 -35.94 -18.27
CA THR A 435 3.98 -37.38 -18.48
C THR A 435 5.30 -38.01 -18.00
N GLY A 436 5.30 -38.54 -16.78
CA GLY A 436 6.32 -39.45 -16.26
C GLY A 436 5.82 -40.90 -16.38
N ASN A 437 6.53 -41.68 -17.18
CA ASN A 437 6.27 -43.08 -17.52
C ASN A 437 6.58 -44.05 -16.35
N ARG A 438 5.89 -45.22 -16.37
CA ARG A 438 6.15 -46.51 -15.67
C ARG A 438 5.80 -46.54 -14.16
N THR A 439 5.10 -47.55 -13.64
CA THR A 439 4.85 -48.95 -14.05
C THR A 439 3.39 -49.32 -14.12
#